data_AF-A0A7C0WPT8-F1
#
_entry.id   AF-A0A7C0WPT8-F1
#
_cell.length_a   1.000
_cell.length_b   1.000
_cell.length_c   1.000
_cell.angle_alpha   90.00
_cell.angle_beta   90.00
_cell.angle_gamma   90.00
#
_symmetry.space_group_name_H-M   'P 1'
#
loop_
_entity.id
_entity.type
_entity.pdbx_description
1 polymer ?
#
loop_
_entity_poly.entity_id
_entity_poly.type
_entity_poly.pdbx_seq_one_letter_code
_entity_poly.pdbx_strand_id
1 'polypeptide(L)'
;MGSKAVMVTAPMIALIYDRIFLTRNWHELWNKRRGLYLGLAATWIIQIALILTTSYQDIKTHLPLEYALTQFTVVAHYIRLIFIPYPLCLDYYWPVAQGIAEIIPGALLIGGLLSLTVWGLIKNPPLGFVGLWFFLILAPTSSILPLEDLAFEHRLYLPLAAVVLIGVIGGYEISRRIFLSSVHLRRNFNIIMIVVIVAGMGVLTIRRNVDYRTAIGMWEDVIRKRPANPRAYNNLGNLINRQGDNRKAFELYQAAIRVDPGYQAAYYNLANLLAGEGRMMEAIDFYRKSLEINPDAVEAHNNLAVALYKLGRGGEAIKHLREAVRIDPADPAAYYNLGVALIKEGRSREALPFLEKAVELRPDYFPAKTALNMATGECED
;
A
#
# COMPACT_ATOMS: atom_id res chain seq x y z
N MET A 1 8.42 11.39 5.06
CA MET A 1 8.26 11.22 3.60
C MET A 1 9.64 10.97 3.00
N GLY A 2 10.06 9.70 3.00
CA GLY A 2 11.39 9.28 2.55
C GLY A 2 11.57 9.45 1.05
N SER A 3 12.83 9.54 0.62
CA SER A 3 13.24 9.56 -0.79
C SER A 3 12.45 8.56 -1.63
N LYS A 4 11.95 9.00 -2.80
CA LYS A 4 11.35 8.09 -3.77
C LYS A 4 12.34 6.98 -4.09
N ALA A 5 12.01 5.73 -3.75
CA ALA A 5 12.89 4.54 -3.91
C ALA A 5 13.51 4.42 -5.32
N VAL A 6 12.82 4.99 -6.32
CA VAL A 6 13.29 5.12 -7.69
C VAL A 6 14.67 5.80 -7.81
N MET A 7 15.03 6.73 -6.93
CA MET A 7 16.31 7.45 -7.00
C MET A 7 17.54 6.54 -6.88
N VAL A 8 17.38 5.33 -6.34
CA VAL A 8 18.42 4.29 -6.36
C VAL A 8 18.88 3.98 -7.79
N THR A 9 18.04 4.21 -8.80
CA THR A 9 18.37 3.94 -10.19
C THR A 9 19.09 5.09 -10.88
N ALA A 10 19.06 6.30 -10.31
CA ALA A 10 19.60 7.51 -10.93
C ALA A 10 21.10 7.41 -11.30
N PRO A 11 22.00 6.86 -10.45
CA PRO A 11 23.41 6.68 -10.83
C PRO A 11 23.57 5.79 -12.06
N MET A 12 22.79 4.70 -12.15
CA MET A 12 22.86 3.75 -13.26
C MET A 12 22.27 4.35 -14.54
N ILE A 13 21.10 5.00 -14.46
CA ILE A 13 20.48 5.70 -15.59
C ILE A 13 21.45 6.74 -16.16
N ALA A 14 22.03 7.60 -15.31
CA ALA A 14 22.93 8.66 -15.73
C ALA A 14 24.21 8.12 -16.39
N LEU A 15 24.82 7.10 -15.80
CA LEU A 15 26.02 6.46 -16.34
C LEU A 15 25.76 5.86 -17.72
N ILE A 16 24.66 5.13 -17.88
CA ILE A 16 24.33 4.45 -19.14
C ILE A 16 23.90 5.46 -20.20
N TYR A 17 23.17 6.52 -19.81
CA TYR A 17 22.83 7.63 -20.70
C TYR A 17 24.10 8.29 -21.27
N ASP A 18 25.03 8.70 -20.41
CA ASP A 18 26.25 9.37 -20.88
C ASP A 18 27.10 8.43 -21.76
N ARG A 19 27.10 7.12 -21.47
CA ARG A 19 27.79 6.09 -22.27
C ARG A 19 27.19 5.89 -23.66
N ILE A 20 25.89 6.13 -23.82
CA ILE A 20 25.18 5.94 -25.09
C ILE A 20 25.19 7.23 -25.92
N PHE A 21 24.98 8.38 -25.29
CA PHE A 21 24.73 9.64 -25.99
C PHE A 21 25.91 10.63 -25.98
N LEU A 22 26.85 10.54 -25.03
CA LEU A 22 27.97 11.50 -24.94
C LEU A 22 29.30 10.90 -25.42
N THR A 23 29.79 9.82 -24.80
CA THR A 23 31.05 9.18 -25.19
C THR A 23 31.00 7.68 -25.01
N ARG A 24 31.62 6.95 -25.95
CA ARG A 24 31.75 5.49 -25.86
C ARG A 24 32.92 5.03 -24.99
N ASN A 25 33.79 5.97 -24.57
CA ASN A 25 34.99 5.65 -23.80
C ASN A 25 34.73 5.78 -22.29
N TRP A 26 34.81 4.65 -21.58
CA TRP A 26 34.63 4.59 -20.12
C TRP A 26 35.63 5.44 -19.34
N HIS A 27 36.89 5.49 -19.78
CA HIS A 27 37.93 6.26 -19.10
C HIS A 27 37.66 7.77 -19.17
N GLU A 28 37.28 8.25 -20.34
CA GLU A 28 36.95 9.65 -20.55
C GLU A 28 35.72 10.07 -19.74
N LEU A 29 34.69 9.23 -19.74
CA LEU A 29 33.45 9.41 -19.00
C LEU A 29 33.70 9.51 -17.49
N TRP A 30 34.49 8.59 -16.95
CA TRP A 30 34.85 8.56 -15.53
C TRP A 30 35.65 9.79 -15.15
N ASN A 31 36.68 10.13 -15.93
CA ASN A 31 37.54 11.29 -15.62
C ASN A 31 36.77 12.61 -15.63
N LYS A 32 35.80 12.78 -16.55
CA LYS A 32 35.00 14.00 -16.66
C LYS A 32 33.85 14.09 -15.66
N ARG A 33 33.22 12.96 -15.28
CA ARG A 33 31.93 12.97 -14.56
C ARG A 33 31.86 12.10 -13.31
N ARG A 34 32.95 11.49 -12.83
CA ARG A 34 32.97 10.70 -11.59
C ARG A 34 32.33 11.40 -10.39
N GLY A 35 32.50 12.71 -10.26
CA GLY A 35 31.88 13.49 -9.17
C GLY A 35 30.35 13.44 -9.18
N LEU A 36 29.74 13.51 -10.37
CA LEU A 36 28.29 13.38 -10.54
C LEU A 36 27.83 11.96 -10.16
N TYR A 37 28.49 10.92 -10.66
CA TYR A 37 28.11 9.54 -10.39
C TYR A 37 28.25 9.19 -8.91
N LEU A 38 29.35 9.59 -8.28
CA LEU A 38 29.57 9.37 -6.85
C LEU A 38 28.59 10.20 -6.00
N GLY A 39 28.29 11.44 -6.40
CA GLY A 39 27.29 12.27 -5.74
C GLY A 39 25.88 11.66 -5.81
N LEU A 40 25.48 11.13 -6.98
CA LEU A 40 24.23 10.39 -7.11
C LEU A 40 24.26 9.09 -6.31
N ALA A 41 25.36 8.33 -6.35
CA ALA A 41 25.50 7.07 -5.62
C ALA A 41 25.54 7.24 -4.10
N ALA A 42 25.94 8.42 -3.59
CA ALA A 42 25.87 8.73 -2.17
C ALA A 42 24.43 8.65 -1.61
N THR A 43 23.41 8.82 -2.47
CA THR A 43 22.01 8.62 -2.08
C THR A 43 21.71 7.17 -1.66
N TRP A 44 22.49 6.18 -2.10
CA TRP A 44 22.37 4.79 -1.65
C TRP A 44 22.70 4.64 -0.17
N ILE A 45 23.66 5.41 0.36
CA ILE A 45 24.01 5.38 1.78
C ILE A 45 22.81 5.82 2.63
N ILE A 46 22.14 6.89 2.20
CA ILE A 46 20.92 7.39 2.85
C ILE A 46 19.83 6.32 2.80
N GLN A 47 19.64 5.67 1.64
CA GLN A 47 18.64 4.62 1.50
C GLN A 47 18.93 3.40 2.40
N ILE A 48 20.19 2.97 2.50
CA ILE A 48 20.61 1.88 3.39
C ILE A 48 20.37 2.27 4.85
N ALA A 49 20.75 3.48 5.25
CA ALA A 49 20.51 3.97 6.60
C ALA A 49 19.00 4.01 6.94
N LEU A 50 18.15 4.43 5.99
CA LEU A 50 16.71 4.40 6.17
C LEU A 50 16.18 2.96 6.31
N ILE A 51 16.65 2.03 5.49
CA ILE A 51 16.24 0.61 5.59
C ILE A 51 16.65 0.02 6.94
N LEU A 52 17.86 0.34 7.43
CA LEU A 52 18.37 -0.17 8.70
C LEU A 52 17.70 0.44 9.93
N THR A 53 17.19 1.67 9.83
CA THR A 53 16.52 2.38 10.93
C THR A 53 15.00 2.21 10.93
N THR A 54 14.41 1.78 9.82
CA THR A 54 12.98 1.50 9.74
C THR A 54 12.69 0.13 10.37
N SER A 55 11.97 0.10 11.50
CA SER A 55 11.52 -1.16 12.09
C SER A 55 10.63 -1.91 11.11
N TYR A 56 11.08 -3.07 10.67
CA TYR A 56 10.46 -3.88 9.62
C TYR A 56 9.29 -4.75 10.11
N GLN A 57 8.84 -4.55 11.36
CA GLN A 57 7.90 -5.44 12.01
C GLN A 57 6.45 -5.32 11.50
N ASP A 58 6.06 -4.19 10.87
CA ASP A 58 4.69 -3.97 10.40
C ASP A 58 4.38 -4.49 8.98
N ILE A 59 5.34 -5.10 8.26
CA ILE A 59 5.19 -5.40 6.82
C ILE A 59 5.31 -6.91 6.49
N LYS A 60 4.88 -7.78 7.41
CA LYS A 60 4.86 -9.24 7.18
C LYS A 60 3.49 -9.75 6.76
N THR A 61 2.81 -9.07 5.84
CA THR A 61 1.57 -9.63 5.24
C THR A 61 1.87 -10.74 4.24
N HIS A 62 3.04 -10.72 3.58
CA HIS A 62 3.37 -11.66 2.49
C HIS A 62 4.81 -12.17 2.57
N LEU A 63 5.03 -13.43 2.16
CA LEU A 63 6.37 -13.99 2.00
C LEU A 63 7.11 -13.28 0.85
N PRO A 64 8.42 -12.96 0.99
CA PRO A 64 9.17 -12.23 -0.05
C PRO A 64 9.13 -12.89 -1.42
N LEU A 65 9.13 -14.22 -1.48
CA LEU A 65 9.06 -14.97 -2.73
C LEU A 65 7.68 -14.84 -3.40
N GLU A 66 6.60 -14.98 -2.63
CA GLU A 66 5.22 -14.82 -3.13
C GLU A 66 4.99 -13.39 -3.65
N TYR A 67 5.51 -12.39 -2.92
CA TYR A 67 5.48 -11.00 -3.36
C TYR A 67 6.21 -10.83 -4.70
N ALA A 68 7.45 -11.32 -4.80
CA ALA A 68 8.27 -11.20 -6.01
C ALA A 68 7.62 -11.90 -7.22
N LEU A 69 7.05 -13.09 -7.01
CA LEU A 69 6.33 -13.84 -8.03
C LEU A 69 5.06 -13.10 -8.49
N THR A 70 4.35 -12.44 -7.58
CA THR A 70 3.18 -11.63 -7.91
C THR A 70 3.54 -10.41 -8.76
N GLN A 71 4.76 -9.88 -8.66
CA GLN A 71 5.17 -8.70 -9.44
C GLN A 71 5.09 -8.91 -10.96
N PHE A 72 5.20 -10.15 -11.47
CA PHE A 72 5.03 -10.41 -12.90
C PHE A 72 3.61 -10.10 -13.39
N THR A 73 2.58 -10.43 -12.60
CA THR A 73 1.19 -10.15 -12.96
C THR A 73 0.87 -8.66 -12.80
N VAL A 74 1.42 -8.04 -11.75
CA VAL A 74 1.30 -6.59 -11.49
C VAL A 74 1.96 -5.76 -12.59
N VAL A 75 3.19 -6.08 -12.98
CA VAL A 75 3.91 -5.35 -14.04
C VAL A 75 3.25 -5.58 -15.41
N ALA A 76 2.72 -6.78 -15.67
CA ALA A 76 1.92 -7.02 -16.87
C ALA A 76 0.65 -6.15 -16.87
N HIS A 77 -0.02 -6.01 -15.72
CA HIS A 77 -1.15 -5.11 -15.56
C HIS A 77 -0.76 -3.64 -15.79
N TYR A 78 0.38 -3.21 -15.27
CA TYR A 78 0.92 -1.88 -15.53
C TYR A 78 1.17 -1.64 -17.01
N ILE A 79 1.80 -2.58 -17.72
CA ILE A 79 2.02 -2.47 -19.16
C ILE A 79 0.68 -2.37 -19.91
N ARG A 80 -0.32 -3.17 -19.51
CA ARG A 80 -1.68 -3.07 -20.06
C ARG A 80 -2.27 -1.67 -19.86
N LEU A 81 -2.11 -1.08 -18.67
CA LEU A 81 -2.65 0.26 -18.36
C LEU A 81 -2.04 1.38 -19.21
N ILE A 82 -0.80 1.21 -19.68
CA ILE A 82 -0.16 2.19 -20.58
C ILE A 82 -0.94 2.33 -21.89
N PHE A 83 -1.47 1.23 -22.42
CA PHE A 83 -2.21 1.20 -23.68
C PHE A 83 -3.73 1.24 -23.49
N ILE A 84 -4.22 0.67 -22.38
CA ILE A 84 -5.63 0.53 -22.04
C ILE A 84 -5.81 0.99 -20.58
N PRO A 85 -5.91 2.31 -20.33
CA PRO A 85 -6.01 2.88 -18.99
C PRO A 85 -7.43 2.72 -18.41
N TYR A 86 -7.89 1.48 -18.28
CA TYR A 86 -9.22 1.16 -17.77
C TYR A 86 -9.31 -0.24 -17.14
N PRO A 87 -9.96 -0.42 -15.97
CA PRO A 87 -10.41 0.65 -15.08
C PRO A 87 -9.20 1.26 -14.36
N LEU A 88 -9.17 2.59 -14.21
CA LEU A 88 -8.30 3.27 -13.24
C LEU A 88 -9.08 3.41 -11.94
N CYS A 89 -8.59 2.83 -10.85
CA CYS A 89 -9.21 2.92 -9.53
C CYS A 89 -8.17 3.16 -8.45
N LEU A 90 -8.62 3.70 -7.30
CA LEU A 90 -7.77 3.96 -6.15
C LEU A 90 -7.08 2.68 -5.65
N ASP A 91 -7.88 1.62 -5.52
CA ASP A 91 -7.47 0.37 -4.90
C ASP A 91 -7.93 -0.82 -5.73
N TYR A 92 -6.96 -1.61 -6.18
CA TYR A 92 -7.18 -2.81 -6.99
C TYR A 92 -7.51 -4.04 -6.17
N TYR A 93 -7.14 -4.08 -4.88
CA TYR A 93 -7.08 -5.26 -4.04
C TYR A 93 -6.46 -6.45 -4.77
N TRP A 94 -5.21 -6.26 -5.18
CA TRP A 94 -4.52 -7.22 -6.04
C TRP A 94 -4.23 -8.52 -5.27
N PRO A 95 -4.64 -9.69 -5.77
CA PRO A 95 -4.41 -10.94 -5.06
C PRO A 95 -2.94 -11.37 -5.17
N VAL A 96 -2.46 -12.07 -4.13
CA VAL A 96 -1.18 -12.80 -4.20
C VAL A 96 -1.34 -13.93 -5.22
N ALA A 97 -0.34 -14.13 -6.06
CA ALA A 97 -0.34 -15.21 -7.03
C ALA A 97 -0.39 -16.58 -6.33
N GLN A 98 -1.39 -17.40 -6.66
CA GLN A 98 -1.59 -18.71 -6.01
C GLN A 98 -0.82 -19.85 -6.70
N GLY A 99 -0.27 -19.60 -7.89
CA GLY A 99 0.50 -20.60 -8.61
C GLY A 99 1.27 -20.05 -9.81
N ILE A 100 2.22 -20.85 -10.30
CA ILE A 100 3.10 -20.49 -11.43
C ILE A 100 2.29 -20.21 -12.70
N ALA A 101 1.17 -20.90 -12.92
CA ALA A 101 0.33 -20.73 -14.10
C ALA A 101 -0.20 -19.29 -14.28
N GLU A 102 -0.54 -18.60 -13.19
CA GLU A 102 -1.01 -17.21 -13.22
C GLU A 102 0.10 -16.24 -13.64
N ILE A 103 1.35 -16.61 -13.35
CA ILE A 103 2.53 -15.77 -13.53
C ILE A 103 3.11 -15.90 -14.95
N ILE A 104 2.99 -17.09 -15.57
CA ILE A 104 3.59 -17.39 -16.88
C ILE A 104 3.29 -16.32 -17.94
N PRO A 105 2.05 -15.86 -18.16
CA PRO A 105 1.78 -14.85 -19.18
C PRO A 105 2.52 -13.53 -18.92
N GLY A 106 2.54 -13.09 -17.65
CA GLY A 106 3.29 -11.89 -17.25
C GLY A 106 4.79 -12.07 -17.38
N ALA A 107 5.31 -13.22 -16.97
CA ALA A 107 6.73 -13.56 -17.07
C ALA A 107 7.21 -13.63 -18.53
N LEU A 108 6.42 -14.22 -19.44
CA LEU A 108 6.73 -14.26 -20.87
C LEU A 108 6.71 -12.87 -21.50
N LEU A 109 5.71 -12.05 -21.16
CA LEU A 109 5.63 -10.66 -21.64
C LEU A 109 6.85 -9.86 -21.19
N ILE A 110 7.17 -9.90 -19.89
CA ILE A 110 8.28 -9.14 -19.31
C ILE A 110 9.61 -9.67 -19.83
N GLY A 111 9.79 -10.99 -19.88
CA GLY A 111 10.97 -11.64 -20.45
C GLY A 111 11.20 -11.25 -21.90
N GLY A 112 10.15 -11.27 -22.73
CA GLY A 112 10.22 -10.84 -24.13
C GLY A 112 10.60 -9.35 -24.28
N LEU A 113 10.01 -8.47 -23.48
CA LEU A 113 10.34 -7.03 -23.50
C LEU A 113 11.77 -6.76 -23.00
N LEU A 114 12.24 -7.49 -22.00
CA LEU A 114 13.63 -7.42 -21.54
C LEU A 114 14.60 -7.94 -22.61
N SER A 115 14.29 -9.06 -23.28
CA SER A 115 15.09 -9.56 -24.40
C SER A 115 15.15 -8.55 -25.55
N LEU A 116 14.03 -7.93 -25.91
CA LEU A 116 13.98 -6.85 -26.91
C LEU A 116 14.77 -5.62 -26.48
N THR A 117 14.75 -5.29 -25.19
CA THR A 117 15.54 -4.19 -24.61
C THR A 117 17.03 -4.47 -24.75
N VAL A 118 17.49 -5.67 -24.37
CA VAL A 118 18.90 -6.08 -24.50
C VAL A 118 19.33 -6.12 -25.97
N TRP A 119 18.51 -6.70 -26.83
CA TRP A 119 18.76 -6.70 -28.27
C TRP A 119 18.84 -5.28 -28.85
N GLY A 120 17.93 -4.40 -28.42
CA GLY A 120 17.95 -2.98 -28.73
C GLY A 120 19.24 -2.31 -28.26
N LEU A 121 19.71 -2.57 -27.04
CA LEU A 121 20.96 -1.99 -26.52
C LEU A 121 22.18 -2.38 -27.37
N ILE A 122 22.17 -3.57 -27.99
CA ILE A 122 23.25 -4.07 -28.85
C ILE A 122 23.14 -3.48 -30.26
N LYS A 123 21.95 -3.50 -30.87
CA LYS A 123 21.76 -3.13 -32.28
C LYS A 123 21.50 -1.63 -32.50
N ASN A 124 20.75 -1.01 -31.60
CA ASN A 124 20.40 0.41 -31.63
C ASN A 124 20.37 0.97 -30.20
N PRO A 125 21.54 1.32 -29.63
CA PRO A 125 21.66 1.66 -28.22
C PRO A 125 20.70 2.76 -27.73
N PRO A 126 20.42 3.83 -28.50
CA PRO A 126 19.39 4.81 -28.13
C PRO A 126 18.00 4.21 -27.93
N LEU A 127 17.57 3.27 -28.78
CA LEU A 127 16.27 2.62 -28.65
C LEU A 127 16.25 1.63 -27.48
N GLY A 128 17.31 0.85 -27.33
CA GLY A 128 17.48 -0.05 -26.18
C GLY A 128 17.50 0.68 -24.84
N PHE A 129 18.07 1.89 -24.81
CA PHE A 129 18.08 2.74 -23.62
C PHE A 129 16.67 3.07 -23.13
N VAL A 130 15.70 3.23 -24.02
CA VAL A 130 14.32 3.54 -23.62
C VAL A 130 13.67 2.36 -22.90
N GLY A 131 13.88 1.14 -23.38
CA GLY A 131 13.43 -0.07 -22.67
C GLY A 131 14.13 -0.24 -21.32
N LEU A 132 15.44 0.02 -21.28
CA LEU A 132 16.22 -0.02 -20.05
C LEU A 132 15.73 1.00 -19.04
N TRP A 133 15.47 2.24 -19.49
CA TRP A 133 14.91 3.32 -18.69
C TRP A 133 13.60 2.87 -18.05
N PHE A 134 12.67 2.30 -18.82
CA PHE A 134 11.39 1.82 -18.31
C PHE A 134 11.58 0.78 -17.19
N PHE A 135 12.31 -0.31 -17.45
CA PHE A 135 12.45 -1.40 -16.49
C PHE A 135 13.30 -1.05 -15.28
N LEU A 136 14.39 -0.30 -15.48
CA LEU A 136 15.29 0.04 -14.39
C LEU A 136 14.60 0.96 -13.39
N ILE A 137 13.82 1.94 -13.84
CA ILE A 137 13.05 2.83 -12.96
C ILE A 137 11.92 2.08 -12.25
N LEU A 138 11.28 1.11 -12.91
CA LEU A 138 10.20 0.32 -12.31
C LEU A 138 10.73 -0.67 -11.25
N ALA A 139 11.96 -1.18 -11.40
CA ALA A 139 12.51 -2.26 -10.59
C ALA A 139 12.54 -2.00 -9.07
N PRO A 140 12.97 -0.84 -8.53
CA PRO A 140 12.95 -0.58 -7.08
C PRO A 140 11.54 -0.57 -6.51
N THR A 141 10.56 -0.16 -7.33
CA THR A 141 9.14 -0.14 -6.94
C THR A 141 8.47 -1.50 -7.14
N SER A 142 9.13 -2.47 -7.76
CA SER A 142 8.72 -3.87 -7.89
C SER A 142 9.76 -4.79 -7.23
N SER A 143 10.28 -4.36 -6.08
CA SER A 143 11.34 -5.04 -5.33
C SER A 143 10.88 -6.37 -4.73
N ILE A 144 11.77 -7.09 -4.05
CA ILE A 144 11.47 -8.34 -3.31
C ILE A 144 10.89 -8.03 -1.93
N LEU A 145 10.97 -6.76 -1.50
CA LEU A 145 10.53 -6.35 -0.18
C LEU A 145 9.00 -6.27 -0.18
N PRO A 146 8.32 -7.14 0.60
CA PRO A 146 6.87 -7.11 0.67
C PRO A 146 6.42 -5.75 1.17
N LEU A 147 5.39 -5.23 0.51
CA LEU A 147 4.64 -4.05 0.93
C LEU A 147 3.21 -4.50 1.19
N GLU A 148 2.49 -3.76 2.05
CA GLU A 148 1.12 -4.10 2.44
C GLU A 148 0.19 -4.25 1.22
N ASP A 149 0.36 -3.39 0.21
CA ASP A 149 -0.33 -3.53 -1.07
C ASP A 149 0.62 -3.95 -2.20
N LEU A 150 0.17 -4.93 -2.98
CA LEU A 150 0.95 -5.55 -4.04
C LEU A 150 1.05 -4.69 -5.32
N ALA A 151 0.04 -3.83 -5.57
CA ALA A 151 -0.10 -3.08 -6.81
C ALA A 151 -0.45 -1.60 -6.57
N PHE A 152 0.28 -0.69 -7.22
CA PHE A 152 0.09 0.75 -7.19
C PHE A 152 0.34 1.43 -8.54
N GLU A 153 -0.71 2.07 -9.06
CA GLU A 153 -0.76 2.89 -10.28
C GLU A 153 0.42 3.85 -10.42
N HIS A 154 0.63 4.57 -9.32
CA HIS A 154 1.58 5.66 -9.23
C HIS A 154 3.04 5.17 -9.24
N ARG A 155 3.34 3.89 -9.43
CA ARG A 155 4.71 3.44 -9.73
C ARG A 155 5.08 3.71 -11.19
N LEU A 156 4.08 3.86 -12.07
CA LEU A 156 4.28 4.05 -13.51
C LEU A 156 4.63 5.47 -13.97
N TYR A 157 4.44 6.54 -13.18
CA TYR A 157 4.57 7.90 -13.73
C TYR A 157 5.97 8.23 -14.28
N LEU A 158 7.06 7.71 -13.69
CA LEU A 158 8.42 7.90 -14.23
C LEU A 158 8.74 6.93 -15.37
N PRO A 159 8.46 5.62 -15.28
CA PRO A 159 8.63 4.71 -16.42
C PRO A 159 7.82 5.14 -17.65
N LEU A 160 6.62 5.69 -17.46
CA LEU A 160 5.74 6.11 -18.54
C LEU A 160 6.36 7.18 -19.44
N ALA A 161 7.26 8.03 -18.91
CA ALA A 161 7.97 9.01 -19.72
C ALA A 161 8.81 8.37 -20.84
N ALA A 162 9.34 7.16 -20.62
CA ALA A 162 10.04 6.37 -21.64
C ALA A 162 9.10 6.00 -22.79
N VAL A 163 7.89 5.54 -22.47
CA VAL A 163 6.89 5.14 -23.47
C VAL A 163 6.33 6.36 -24.21
N VAL A 164 6.07 7.46 -23.49
CA VAL A 164 5.63 8.73 -24.10
C VAL A 164 6.67 9.23 -25.10
N LEU A 165 7.97 9.14 -24.80
CA LEU A 165 9.03 9.53 -25.73
C LEU A 165 8.95 8.73 -27.04
N ILE A 166 8.78 7.39 -26.96
CA ILE A 166 8.60 6.54 -28.15
C ILE A 166 7.34 6.96 -28.91
N GLY A 167 6.23 7.19 -28.21
CA GLY A 167 4.96 7.60 -28.82
C GLY A 167 5.08 8.93 -29.57
N VAL A 168 5.75 9.92 -28.98
CA VAL A 168 5.95 11.25 -29.58
C VAL A 168 6.87 11.18 -30.79
N ILE A 169 8.04 10.53 -30.67
CA ILE A 169 8.99 10.39 -31.79
C ILE A 169 8.37 9.56 -32.91
N GLY A 170 7.74 8.43 -32.57
CA GLY A 170 7.06 7.56 -33.53
C GLY A 170 5.93 8.28 -34.25
N GLY A 171 5.07 8.99 -33.52
CA GLY A 171 3.99 9.80 -34.10
C GLY A 171 4.51 10.90 -35.03
N TYR A 172 5.60 11.58 -34.65
CA TYR A 172 6.25 12.58 -35.50
C TYR A 172 6.82 11.97 -36.79
N GLU A 173 7.51 10.83 -36.70
CA GLU A 173 8.10 10.14 -37.84
C GLU A 173 7.01 9.61 -38.80
N ILE A 174 5.92 9.06 -38.26
CA ILE A 174 4.75 8.64 -39.05
C ILE A 174 4.14 9.85 -39.77
N SER A 175 3.90 10.95 -39.05
CA SER A 175 3.40 12.20 -39.64
C SER A 175 4.32 12.74 -40.74
N ARG A 176 5.65 12.65 -40.55
CA ARG A 176 6.64 13.04 -41.58
C ARG A 176 6.52 12.18 -42.85
N ARG A 177 6.27 10.87 -42.71
CA ARG A 177 6.13 9.93 -43.83
C ARG A 177 4.80 10.07 -44.57
N ILE A 178 3.72 10.42 -43.88
CA ILE A 178 2.41 10.64 -44.49
C ILE A 178 2.39 11.97 -45.26
N PHE A 179 2.92 13.05 -44.67
CA PHE A 179 2.91 14.39 -45.23
C PHE A 179 4.29 14.80 -45.77
N LEU A 180 4.77 14.07 -46.79
CA LEU A 180 6.09 14.29 -47.40
C LEU A 180 6.21 15.64 -48.11
N SER A 181 5.15 16.06 -48.81
CA SER A 181 5.18 17.21 -49.74
C SER A 181 4.75 18.54 -49.12
N SER A 182 3.95 18.54 -48.05
CA SER A 182 3.36 19.77 -47.49
C SER A 182 3.68 19.95 -46.02
N VAL A 183 4.64 20.84 -45.75
CA VAL A 183 5.02 21.26 -44.38
C VAL A 183 3.84 21.86 -43.63
N HIS A 184 2.97 22.61 -44.33
CA HIS A 184 1.79 23.24 -43.75
C HIS A 184 0.75 22.21 -43.28
N LEU A 185 0.43 21.22 -44.12
CA LEU A 185 -0.49 20.13 -43.73
C LEU A 185 0.05 19.35 -42.55
N ARG A 186 1.34 18.98 -42.58
CA ARG A 186 2.01 18.26 -41.48
C ARG A 186 1.92 19.02 -40.17
N ARG A 187 2.24 20.33 -40.19
CA ARG A 187 2.19 21.19 -39.01
C ARG A 187 0.77 21.27 -38.45
N ASN A 188 -0.22 21.52 -39.30
CA ASN A 188 -1.61 21.63 -38.88
C ASN A 188 -2.13 20.30 -38.32
N PHE A 189 -1.83 19.17 -38.97
CA PHE A 189 -2.16 17.83 -38.46
C PHE A 189 -1.55 17.59 -37.08
N ASN A 190 -0.26 17.87 -36.89
CA ASN A 190 0.41 17.69 -35.61
C ASN A 190 -0.20 18.56 -34.50
N ILE A 191 -0.52 19.83 -34.79
CA ILE A 191 -1.19 20.72 -33.84
C ILE A 191 -2.56 20.18 -33.46
N ILE A 192 -3.37 19.77 -34.45
CA ILE A 192 -4.70 19.19 -34.20
C ILE A 192 -4.59 17.94 -33.32
N MET A 193 -3.65 17.04 -33.63
CA MET A 193 -3.42 15.84 -32.83
C MET A 193 -3.03 16.17 -31.38
N ILE A 194 -2.14 17.15 -31.17
CA ILE A 194 -1.77 17.61 -29.82
C ILE A 194 -3.00 18.17 -29.09
N VAL A 195 -3.79 19.03 -29.74
CA VAL A 195 -4.99 19.61 -29.15
C VAL A 195 -6.00 18.52 -28.77
N VAL A 196 -6.24 17.54 -29.65
CA VAL A 196 -7.14 16.41 -29.39
C VAL A 196 -6.65 15.56 -28.21
N ILE A 197 -5.36 15.24 -28.15
CA ILE A 197 -4.78 14.46 -27.05
C ILE A 197 -4.89 15.23 -25.72
N VAL A 198 -4.52 16.50 -25.71
CA VAL A 198 -4.57 17.34 -24.50
C VAL A 198 -6.02 17.53 -24.03
N ALA A 199 -6.95 17.81 -24.94
CA ALA A 199 -8.36 17.94 -24.61
C ALA A 199 -8.94 16.61 -24.07
N GLY A 200 -8.65 15.49 -24.74
CA GLY A 200 -9.07 14.16 -24.30
C GLY A 200 -8.55 13.81 -22.91
N MET A 201 -7.25 13.97 -22.67
CA MET A 201 -6.63 13.75 -21.35
C MET A 201 -7.17 14.72 -20.29
N GLY A 202 -7.45 15.98 -20.67
CA GLY A 202 -8.08 16.98 -19.82
C GLY A 202 -9.47 16.55 -19.35
N VAL A 203 -10.32 16.10 -20.28
CA VAL A 203 -11.66 15.58 -19.96
C VAL A 203 -11.58 14.34 -19.05
N LEU A 204 -10.68 13.40 -19.34
CA LEU A 204 -10.48 12.22 -18.49
C LEU A 204 -10.03 12.61 -17.08
N THR A 205 -9.14 13.60 -16.97
CA THR A 205 -8.66 14.11 -15.68
C THR A 205 -9.77 14.79 -14.89
N ILE A 206 -10.59 15.61 -15.55
CA ILE A 206 -11.75 16.27 -14.90
C ILE A 206 -12.71 15.20 -14.39
N ARG A 207 -13.05 14.19 -15.21
CA ARG A 207 -13.95 13.09 -14.81
C ARG A 207 -13.42 12.33 -13.60
N ARG A 208 -12.13 11.96 -13.59
CA ARG A 208 -11.49 11.31 -12.45
C ARG A 208 -11.56 12.19 -11.19
N ASN A 209 -11.33 13.50 -11.33
CA ASN A 209 -11.39 14.42 -10.19
C ASN A 209 -12.80 14.57 -9.62
N VAL A 210 -13.85 14.33 -10.42
CA VAL A 210 -15.23 14.23 -9.92
C VAL A 210 -15.39 12.99 -9.06
N ASP A 211 -14.93 11.83 -9.52
CA ASP A 211 -14.99 10.57 -8.75
C ASP A 211 -14.22 10.70 -7.42
N TYR A 212 -13.10 11.44 -7.39
CA TYR A 212 -12.24 11.61 -6.21
C TYR A 212 -12.57 12.83 -5.34
N ARG A 213 -13.71 13.50 -5.56
CA ARG A 213 -14.07 14.71 -4.81
C ARG A 213 -14.32 14.42 -3.33
N THR A 214 -14.82 13.24 -2.99
CA THR A 214 -15.10 12.83 -1.61
C THR A 214 -14.57 11.43 -1.35
N ALA A 215 -14.23 11.13 -0.10
CA ALA A 215 -13.78 9.78 0.27
C ALA A 215 -14.85 8.72 0.00
N ILE A 216 -16.14 9.07 0.18
CA ILE A 216 -17.27 8.18 -0.14
C ILE A 216 -17.32 7.89 -1.64
N GLY A 217 -17.34 8.92 -2.48
CA GLY A 217 -17.39 8.77 -3.94
C GLY A 217 -16.18 7.97 -4.47
N MET A 218 -15.02 8.13 -3.83
CA MET A 218 -13.82 7.37 -4.15
C MET A 218 -13.99 5.87 -3.90
N TRP A 219 -14.54 5.46 -2.74
CA TRP A 219 -14.79 4.04 -2.45
C TRP A 219 -15.97 3.47 -3.23
N GLU A 220 -17.02 4.25 -3.49
CA GLU A 220 -18.13 3.86 -4.37
C GLU A 220 -17.63 3.61 -5.81
N ASP A 221 -16.72 4.45 -6.30
CA ASP A 221 -16.06 4.25 -7.59
C ASP A 221 -15.22 2.97 -7.63
N VAL A 222 -14.46 2.67 -6.57
CA VAL A 222 -13.73 1.41 -6.44
C VAL A 222 -14.69 0.22 -6.48
N ILE A 223 -15.77 0.23 -5.69
CA ILE A 223 -16.76 -0.85 -5.68
C ILE A 223 -17.36 -1.06 -7.07
N ARG A 224 -17.71 0.04 -7.78
CA ARG A 224 -18.25 -0.02 -9.13
C ARG A 224 -17.28 -0.64 -10.15
N LYS A 225 -15.99 -0.31 -10.05
CA LYS A 225 -14.95 -0.82 -10.96
C LYS A 225 -14.40 -2.19 -10.56
N ARG A 226 -14.44 -2.50 -9.26
CA ARG A 226 -13.88 -3.68 -8.59
C ARG A 226 -14.86 -4.17 -7.52
N PRO A 227 -15.99 -4.80 -7.93
CA PRO A 227 -17.01 -5.26 -6.99
C PRO A 227 -16.55 -6.40 -6.07
N ALA A 228 -15.39 -7.01 -6.37
CA ALA A 228 -14.75 -8.04 -5.54
C ALA A 228 -13.67 -7.47 -4.60
N ASN A 229 -13.71 -6.17 -4.27
CA ASN A 229 -12.77 -5.54 -3.33
C ASN A 229 -13.41 -5.43 -1.92
N PRO A 230 -13.10 -6.32 -0.96
CA PRO A 230 -13.71 -6.30 0.37
C PRO A 230 -13.28 -5.08 1.18
N ARG A 231 -12.03 -4.63 1.01
CA ARG A 231 -11.49 -3.43 1.65
C ARG A 231 -12.28 -2.18 1.26
N ALA A 232 -12.74 -2.08 0.01
CA ALA A 232 -13.54 -0.96 -0.45
C ALA A 232 -14.91 -0.90 0.26
N TYR A 233 -15.62 -2.02 0.39
CA TYR A 233 -16.86 -2.08 1.16
C TYR A 233 -16.63 -1.75 2.64
N ASN A 234 -15.57 -2.29 3.25
CA ASN A 234 -15.24 -2.00 4.65
C ASN A 234 -14.92 -0.53 4.89
N ASN A 235 -14.10 0.09 4.03
CA ASN A 235 -13.74 1.49 4.18
C ASN A 235 -14.92 2.43 3.89
N LEU A 236 -15.78 2.09 2.93
CA LEU A 236 -17.05 2.79 2.75
C LEU A 236 -17.93 2.64 3.99
N GLY A 237 -18.04 1.42 4.55
CA GLY A 237 -18.78 1.16 5.78
C GLY A 237 -18.30 2.01 6.95
N ASN A 238 -16.98 2.13 7.13
CA ASN A 238 -16.37 2.98 8.15
C ASN A 238 -16.74 4.46 7.99
N LEU A 239 -16.74 4.98 6.76
CA LEU A 239 -17.12 6.37 6.48
C LEU A 239 -18.61 6.61 6.73
N ILE A 240 -19.47 5.69 6.31
CA ILE A 240 -20.91 5.76 6.50
C ILE A 240 -21.29 5.63 7.98
N ASN A 241 -20.62 4.77 8.74
CA ASN A 241 -20.77 4.66 10.18
C ASN A 241 -20.45 5.98 10.89
N ARG A 242 -19.37 6.66 10.50
CA ARG A 242 -19.01 7.99 11.04
C ARG A 242 -20.05 9.07 10.72
N GLN A 243 -20.87 8.88 9.68
CA GLN A 243 -22.00 9.77 9.36
C GLN A 243 -23.27 9.43 10.16
N GLY A 244 -23.26 8.36 10.95
CA GLY A 244 -24.38 7.91 11.77
C GLY A 244 -25.38 6.98 11.09
N ASP A 245 -25.15 6.62 9.82
CA ASP A 245 -26.00 5.65 9.12
C ASP A 245 -25.50 4.21 9.40
N ASN A 246 -25.78 3.76 10.62
CA ASN A 246 -25.37 2.44 11.11
C ASN A 246 -25.96 1.31 10.26
N ARG A 247 -27.18 1.47 9.75
CA ARG A 247 -27.85 0.45 8.92
C ARG A 247 -27.08 0.22 7.62
N LYS A 248 -26.76 1.28 6.89
CA LYS A 248 -26.00 1.16 5.64
C LYS A 248 -24.57 0.69 5.91
N ALA A 249 -23.94 1.12 7.01
CA ALA A 249 -22.64 0.61 7.42
C ALA A 249 -22.65 -0.91 7.67
N PHE A 250 -23.68 -1.41 8.37
CA PHE A 250 -23.88 -2.84 8.60
C PHE A 250 -23.96 -3.63 7.29
N GLU A 251 -24.79 -3.16 6.34
CA GLU A 251 -24.94 -3.79 5.01
C GLU A 251 -23.61 -3.83 4.24
N LEU A 252 -22.79 -2.77 4.36
CA LEU A 252 -21.47 -2.67 3.74
C LEU A 252 -20.44 -3.61 4.38
N TYR A 253 -20.38 -3.71 5.71
CA TYR A 253 -19.49 -4.69 6.34
C TYR A 253 -19.89 -6.13 6.00
N GLN A 254 -21.20 -6.43 5.96
CA GLN A 254 -21.65 -7.74 5.48
C GLN A 254 -21.31 -7.97 4.01
N ALA A 255 -21.36 -6.94 3.17
CA ALA A 255 -20.92 -7.06 1.77
C ALA A 255 -19.42 -7.36 1.69
N ALA A 256 -18.58 -6.71 2.51
CA ALA A 256 -17.15 -7.04 2.59
C ALA A 256 -16.91 -8.51 2.98
N ILE A 257 -17.63 -9.01 3.99
CA ILE A 257 -17.56 -10.42 4.43
C ILE A 257 -18.05 -11.39 3.33
N ARG A 258 -19.10 -11.04 2.59
CA ARG A 258 -19.58 -11.88 1.47
C ARG A 258 -18.58 -11.94 0.33
N VAL A 259 -17.89 -10.84 0.06
CA VAL A 259 -16.87 -10.74 -1.00
C VAL A 259 -15.62 -11.53 -0.61
N ASP A 260 -15.18 -11.41 0.64
CA ASP A 260 -14.05 -12.14 1.19
C ASP A 260 -14.35 -12.56 2.63
N PRO A 261 -14.74 -13.83 2.84
CA PRO A 261 -15.01 -14.36 4.18
C PRO A 261 -13.78 -14.38 5.10
N GLY A 262 -12.58 -14.23 4.56
CA GLY A 262 -11.31 -14.11 5.29
C GLY A 262 -10.91 -12.67 5.59
N TYR A 263 -11.74 -11.67 5.26
CA TYR A 263 -11.38 -10.26 5.48
C TYR A 263 -11.65 -9.82 6.93
N GLN A 264 -10.66 -10.07 7.80
CA GLN A 264 -10.73 -9.84 9.25
C GLN A 264 -11.27 -8.46 9.64
N ALA A 265 -10.83 -7.39 8.98
CA ALA A 265 -11.20 -6.02 9.34
C ALA A 265 -12.72 -5.78 9.26
N ALA A 266 -13.44 -6.46 8.37
CA ALA A 266 -14.89 -6.32 8.29
C ALA A 266 -15.61 -6.97 9.47
N TYR A 267 -15.13 -8.12 9.97
CA TYR A 267 -15.68 -8.74 11.18
C TYR A 267 -15.44 -7.84 12.40
N TYR A 268 -14.23 -7.31 12.53
CA TYR A 268 -13.88 -6.40 13.62
C TYR A 268 -14.72 -5.11 13.60
N ASN A 269 -14.85 -4.46 12.45
CA ASN A 269 -15.63 -3.22 12.34
C ASN A 269 -17.14 -3.45 12.52
N LEU A 270 -17.65 -4.60 12.05
CA LEU A 270 -19.04 -5.00 12.31
C LEU A 270 -19.27 -5.26 13.80
N ALA A 271 -18.34 -5.92 14.48
CA ALA A 271 -18.41 -6.13 15.93
C ALA A 271 -18.39 -4.80 16.69
N ASN A 272 -17.53 -3.85 16.31
CA ASN A 272 -17.49 -2.50 16.88
C ASN A 272 -18.84 -1.78 16.72
N LEU A 273 -19.43 -1.84 15.51
CA LEU A 273 -20.74 -1.26 15.22
C LEU A 273 -21.82 -1.83 16.14
N LEU A 274 -21.91 -3.16 16.24
CA LEU A 274 -22.88 -3.87 17.08
C LEU A 274 -22.69 -3.57 18.57
N ALA A 275 -21.44 -3.51 19.03
CA ALA A 275 -21.13 -3.12 20.41
C ALA A 275 -21.56 -1.67 20.70
N GLY A 276 -21.40 -0.76 19.73
CA GLY A 276 -21.90 0.62 19.82
C GLY A 276 -23.43 0.69 19.95
N GLU A 277 -24.15 -0.24 19.33
CA GLU A 277 -25.61 -0.39 19.45
C GLU A 277 -26.07 -1.12 20.72
N GLY A 278 -25.15 -1.54 21.59
CA GLY A 278 -25.47 -2.30 22.80
C GLY A 278 -25.68 -3.80 22.57
N ARG A 279 -25.55 -4.30 21.33
CA ARG A 279 -25.74 -5.70 20.94
C ARG A 279 -24.48 -6.53 21.24
N MET A 280 -24.11 -6.58 22.52
CA MET A 280 -22.83 -7.14 22.99
C MET A 280 -22.67 -8.63 22.70
N MET A 281 -23.73 -9.42 22.77
CA MET A 281 -23.67 -10.85 22.48
C MET A 281 -23.27 -11.11 21.02
N GLU A 282 -23.90 -10.41 20.08
CA GLU A 282 -23.56 -10.53 18.66
C GLU A 282 -22.16 -9.99 18.37
N ALA A 283 -21.79 -8.86 18.99
CA ALA A 283 -20.45 -8.30 18.85
C ALA A 283 -19.35 -9.30 19.26
N ILE A 284 -19.56 -10.05 20.35
CA ILE A 284 -18.63 -11.10 20.81
C ILE A 284 -18.41 -12.16 19.73
N ASP A 285 -19.46 -12.61 19.06
CA ASP A 285 -19.36 -13.63 18.02
C ASP A 285 -18.53 -13.11 16.83
N PHE A 286 -18.76 -11.86 16.41
CA PHE A 286 -17.98 -11.25 15.33
C PHE A 286 -16.53 -10.94 15.73
N TYR A 287 -16.25 -10.53 16.97
CA TYR A 287 -14.86 -10.40 17.44
C TYR A 287 -14.14 -11.75 17.47
N ARG A 288 -14.82 -12.81 17.91
CA ARG A 288 -14.27 -14.17 17.88
C ARG A 288 -13.96 -14.61 16.45
N LYS A 289 -14.85 -14.34 15.49
CA LYS A 289 -14.58 -14.60 14.07
C LYS A 289 -13.41 -13.79 13.52
N SER A 290 -13.28 -12.53 13.92
CA SER A 290 -12.09 -11.72 13.61
C SER A 290 -10.81 -12.39 14.13
N LEU A 291 -10.82 -12.89 15.37
CA LEU A 291 -9.68 -13.57 16.01
C LEU A 291 -9.42 -14.98 15.45
N GLU A 292 -10.43 -15.67 14.92
CA GLU A 292 -10.23 -16.92 14.17
C GLU A 292 -9.40 -16.67 12.89
N ILE A 293 -9.55 -15.50 12.27
CA ILE A 293 -8.81 -15.12 11.06
C ILE A 293 -7.43 -14.57 11.40
N ASN A 294 -7.34 -13.65 12.37
CA ASN A 294 -6.08 -13.10 12.87
C ASN A 294 -6.03 -13.23 14.41
N PRO A 295 -5.42 -14.31 14.93
CA PRO A 295 -5.29 -14.52 16.38
C PRO A 295 -4.46 -13.45 17.09
N ASP A 296 -3.57 -12.75 16.38
CA ASP A 296 -2.67 -11.76 16.96
C ASP A 296 -3.23 -10.33 16.92
N ALA A 297 -4.53 -10.15 16.63
CA ALA A 297 -5.16 -8.82 16.60
C ALA A 297 -5.43 -8.28 18.02
N VAL A 298 -4.48 -7.50 18.56
CA VAL A 298 -4.52 -6.91 19.90
C VAL A 298 -5.80 -6.10 20.16
N GLU A 299 -6.23 -5.29 19.19
CA GLU A 299 -7.43 -4.46 19.29
C GLU A 299 -8.71 -5.29 19.36
N ALA A 300 -8.75 -6.44 18.67
CA ALA A 300 -9.87 -7.36 18.73
C ALA A 300 -9.92 -8.08 20.09
N HIS A 301 -8.76 -8.47 20.63
CA HIS A 301 -8.66 -9.00 22.00
C HIS A 301 -9.17 -8.00 23.05
N ASN A 302 -8.73 -6.74 22.96
CA ASN A 302 -9.15 -5.68 23.87
C ASN A 302 -10.66 -5.41 23.80
N ASN A 303 -11.22 -5.22 22.60
CA ASN A 303 -12.64 -4.90 22.45
C ASN A 303 -13.54 -6.10 22.79
N LEU A 304 -13.10 -7.33 22.51
CA LEU A 304 -13.78 -8.54 22.97
C LEU A 304 -13.82 -8.61 24.50
N ALA A 305 -12.70 -8.31 25.17
CA ALA A 305 -12.65 -8.28 26.62
C ALA A 305 -13.63 -7.25 27.22
N VAL A 306 -13.71 -6.06 26.62
CA VAL A 306 -14.69 -5.03 27.03
C VAL A 306 -16.12 -5.53 26.88
N ALA A 307 -16.46 -6.16 25.75
CA ALA A 307 -17.79 -6.71 25.51
C ALA A 307 -18.14 -7.83 26.50
N LEU A 308 -17.18 -8.73 26.80
CA LEU A 308 -17.33 -9.79 27.79
C LEU A 308 -17.58 -9.25 29.20
N TYR A 309 -16.85 -8.20 29.60
CA TYR A 309 -17.07 -7.54 30.89
C TYR A 309 -18.48 -6.97 31.03
N LYS A 310 -19.00 -6.33 29.98
CA LYS A 310 -20.37 -5.79 29.98
C LYS A 310 -21.44 -6.87 30.15
N LEU A 311 -21.13 -8.13 29.85
CA LEU A 311 -22.00 -9.29 30.05
C LEU A 311 -21.67 -10.08 31.34
N GLY A 312 -20.84 -9.55 32.23
CA GLY A 312 -20.47 -10.22 33.49
C GLY A 312 -19.50 -11.39 33.32
N ARG A 313 -18.83 -11.52 32.16
CA ARG A 313 -17.89 -12.61 31.85
C ARG A 313 -16.43 -12.19 32.06
N GLY A 314 -16.14 -11.57 33.21
CA GLY A 314 -14.83 -10.97 33.51
C GLY A 314 -13.65 -11.95 33.49
N GLY A 315 -13.86 -13.20 33.93
CA GLY A 315 -12.84 -14.24 33.85
C GLY A 315 -12.39 -14.55 32.41
N GLU A 316 -13.30 -14.53 31.43
CA GLU A 316 -12.95 -14.69 30.01
C GLU A 316 -12.28 -13.44 29.45
N ALA A 317 -12.74 -12.25 29.85
CA ALA A 317 -12.15 -10.99 29.44
C ALA A 317 -10.66 -10.90 29.83
N ILE A 318 -10.31 -11.31 31.06
CA ILE A 318 -8.92 -11.37 31.53
C ILE A 318 -8.05 -12.28 30.66
N LYS A 319 -8.58 -13.41 30.16
CA LYS A 319 -7.83 -14.30 29.27
C LYS A 319 -7.45 -13.57 27.97
N HIS A 320 -8.39 -12.86 27.36
CA HIS A 320 -8.11 -12.09 26.14
C HIS A 320 -7.14 -10.93 26.38
N LEU A 321 -7.21 -10.26 27.52
CA LEU A 321 -6.29 -9.17 27.87
C LEU A 321 -4.86 -9.68 28.17
N ARG A 322 -4.72 -10.87 28.77
CA ARG A 322 -3.41 -11.51 28.91
C ARG A 322 -2.81 -11.86 27.56
N GLU A 323 -3.64 -12.29 26.60
CA GLU A 323 -3.18 -12.56 25.24
C GLU A 323 -2.75 -11.29 24.51
N ALA A 324 -3.48 -10.18 24.65
CA ALA A 324 -3.06 -8.87 24.15
C ALA A 324 -1.66 -8.47 24.66
N VAL A 325 -1.40 -8.63 25.96
CA VAL A 325 -0.07 -8.39 26.56
C VAL A 325 0.99 -9.37 26.04
N ARG A 326 0.62 -10.62 25.75
CA ARG A 326 1.55 -11.62 25.19
C ARG A 326 1.94 -11.27 23.75
N ILE A 327 0.99 -10.80 22.95
CA ILE A 327 1.17 -10.46 21.54
C ILE A 327 2.03 -9.20 21.41
N ASP A 328 1.70 -8.14 22.15
CA ASP A 328 2.46 -6.89 22.16
C ASP A 328 2.94 -6.52 23.59
N PRO A 329 4.13 -7.00 24.00
CA PRO A 329 4.72 -6.65 25.29
C PRO A 329 5.21 -5.20 25.39
N ALA A 330 5.14 -4.43 24.30
CA ALA A 330 5.53 -3.02 24.28
C ALA A 330 4.32 -2.07 24.31
N ASP A 331 3.08 -2.57 24.22
CA ASP A 331 1.88 -1.75 24.30
C ASP A 331 1.48 -1.45 25.75
N PRO A 332 1.67 -0.22 26.26
CA PRO A 332 1.24 0.15 27.60
C PRO A 332 -0.29 0.06 27.78
N ALA A 333 -1.09 0.18 26.70
CA ALA A 333 -2.54 0.11 26.78
C ALA A 333 -3.03 -1.32 27.11
N ALA A 334 -2.42 -2.36 26.54
CA ALA A 334 -2.70 -3.76 26.88
C ALA A 334 -2.47 -4.04 28.37
N TYR A 335 -1.33 -3.60 28.92
CA TYR A 335 -1.02 -3.73 30.35
C TYR A 335 -2.02 -2.97 31.24
N TYR A 336 -2.36 -1.74 30.86
CA TYR A 336 -3.37 -0.95 31.57
C TYR A 336 -4.74 -1.63 31.59
N ASN A 337 -5.22 -2.10 30.43
CA ASN A 337 -6.51 -2.76 30.32
C ASN A 337 -6.58 -4.01 31.19
N LEU A 338 -5.51 -4.82 31.21
CA LEU A 338 -5.40 -6.00 32.08
C LEU A 338 -5.39 -5.63 33.57
N GLY A 339 -4.66 -4.58 33.95
CA GLY A 339 -4.62 -4.10 35.33
C GLY A 339 -6.00 -3.64 35.82
N VAL A 340 -6.69 -2.81 35.03
CA VAL A 340 -8.06 -2.34 35.33
C VAL A 340 -9.04 -3.51 35.42
N ALA A 341 -8.91 -4.47 34.51
CA ALA A 341 -9.71 -5.70 34.52
C ALA A 341 -9.53 -6.51 35.81
N LEU A 342 -8.29 -6.66 36.29
CA LEU A 342 -7.98 -7.36 37.55
C LEU A 342 -8.52 -6.60 38.77
N ILE A 343 -8.42 -5.27 38.81
CA ILE A 343 -9.01 -4.44 39.88
C ILE A 343 -10.52 -4.67 39.96
N LYS A 344 -11.23 -4.65 38.81
CA LYS A 344 -12.68 -4.84 38.76
C LYS A 344 -13.14 -6.20 39.29
N GLU A 345 -12.29 -7.23 39.19
CA GLU A 345 -12.54 -8.56 39.75
C GLU A 345 -12.05 -8.70 41.22
N GLY A 346 -11.66 -7.60 41.88
CA GLY A 346 -11.17 -7.59 43.26
C GLY A 346 -9.74 -8.10 43.43
N ARG A 347 -8.99 -8.28 42.34
CA ARG A 347 -7.63 -8.85 42.32
C ARG A 347 -6.56 -7.75 42.27
N SER A 348 -6.71 -6.70 43.08
CA SER A 348 -5.85 -5.50 43.04
C SER A 348 -4.36 -5.82 43.20
N ARG A 349 -3.99 -6.78 44.06
CA ARG A 349 -2.59 -7.21 44.23
C ARG A 349 -1.98 -7.80 42.95
N GLU A 350 -2.78 -8.51 42.16
CA GLU A 350 -2.32 -9.05 40.87
C GLU A 350 -2.26 -7.97 39.78
N ALA A 351 -3.01 -6.88 39.92
CA ALA A 351 -3.04 -5.79 38.95
C ALA A 351 -1.77 -4.92 38.99
N LEU A 352 -1.17 -4.74 40.18
CA LEU A 352 -0.01 -3.88 40.42
C LEU A 352 1.13 -4.07 39.41
N PRO A 353 1.70 -5.28 39.20
CA PRO A 353 2.83 -5.45 38.29
C PRO A 353 2.50 -5.09 36.84
N PHE A 354 1.24 -5.24 36.41
CA PHE A 354 0.82 -4.86 35.07
C PHE A 354 0.68 -3.34 34.95
N LEU A 355 0.11 -2.67 35.96
CA LEU A 355 -0.03 -1.21 35.96
C LEU A 355 1.32 -0.50 36.10
N GLU A 356 2.22 -1.03 36.93
CA GLU A 356 3.62 -0.59 37.01
C GLU A 356 4.31 -0.70 35.65
N LYS A 357 4.13 -1.85 34.95
CA LYS A 357 4.72 -2.03 33.62
C LYS A 357 4.14 -1.06 32.58
N ALA A 358 2.84 -0.76 32.63
CA ALA A 358 2.23 0.23 31.75
C ALA A 358 2.85 1.63 31.94
N VAL A 359 3.10 2.03 33.20
CA VAL A 359 3.75 3.31 33.54
C VAL A 359 5.24 3.29 33.19
N GLU A 360 5.93 2.16 33.36
CA GLU A 360 7.34 2.01 32.94
C GLU A 360 7.49 2.18 31.42
N LEU A 361 6.62 1.56 30.63
CA LEU A 361 6.60 1.65 29.17
C LEU A 361 6.21 3.06 28.68
N ARG A 362 5.30 3.73 29.40
CA ARG A 362 4.87 5.09 29.09
C ARG A 362 4.65 5.89 30.38
N PRO A 363 5.69 6.62 30.84
CA PRO A 363 5.62 7.40 32.10
C PRO A 363 4.56 8.50 32.12
N ASP A 364 4.16 9.01 30.95
CA ASP A 364 3.10 10.01 30.77
C ASP A 364 1.70 9.38 30.59
N TYR A 365 1.54 8.06 30.79
CA TYR A 365 0.25 7.39 30.65
C TYR A 365 -0.65 7.60 31.87
N PHE A 366 -1.26 8.79 31.93
CA PHE A 366 -2.08 9.23 33.07
C PHE A 366 -3.14 8.21 33.52
N PRO A 367 -3.93 7.56 32.63
CA PRO A 367 -4.89 6.53 33.04
C PRO A 367 -4.26 5.37 33.83
N ALA A 368 -3.06 4.93 33.45
CA ALA A 368 -2.36 3.85 34.14
C ALA A 368 -1.86 4.29 35.52
N LYS A 369 -1.35 5.52 35.64
CA LYS A 369 -0.95 6.09 36.92
C LYS A 369 -2.14 6.21 37.89
N THR A 370 -3.29 6.70 37.42
CA THR A 370 -4.50 6.78 38.24
C THR A 370 -4.96 5.40 38.70
N ALA A 371 -4.97 4.41 37.81
CA ALA A 371 -5.35 3.05 38.17
C ALA A 371 -4.37 2.38 39.14
N LEU A 372 -3.07 2.71 39.05
CA LEU A 372 -2.05 2.23 39.97
C LEU A 372 -2.30 2.78 41.39
N ASN A 373 -2.54 4.09 41.51
CA ASN A 373 -2.87 4.74 42.79
C ASN A 373 -4.14 4.14 43.43
N MET A 374 -5.17 3.88 42.60
CA MET A 374 -6.39 3.19 43.06
C MET A 374 -6.11 1.77 43.57
N ALA A 375 -5.16 1.05 42.96
CA ALA A 375 -4.80 -0.31 43.36
C ALA A 375 -3.94 -0.35 44.63
N THR A 376 -3.12 0.67 44.89
CA THR A 376 -2.30 0.80 46.10
C THR A 376 -3.05 1.39 47.29
N GLY A 377 -4.23 1.99 47.06
CA GLY A 377 -5.02 2.66 48.11
C GLY A 377 -4.56 4.09 48.40
N GLU A 378 -3.72 4.67 47.55
CA GLU A 378 -3.28 6.06 47.61
C GLU A 378 -4.28 6.95 46.84
N CYS A 379 -5.47 7.19 47.40
CA CYS A 379 -6.25 8.34 46.98
C CYS A 379 -5.60 9.58 47.59
N GLU A 380 -5.08 10.50 46.76
CA GLU A 380 -4.80 11.86 47.21
C GLU A 380 -6.15 12.49 47.62
N ASP A 381 -6.26 12.84 48.91
CA ASP A 381 -7.35 13.63 49.51
C ASP A 381 -7.45 15.05 48.92
#